data_AF-A0ABD4BND9-F1
#
_entry.id   AF-A0ABD4BND9-F1
#
_cell.length_a   1.000
_cell.length_b   1.000
_cell.length_c   1.000
_cell.angle_alpha   90.00
_cell.angle_beta   90.00
_cell.angle_gamma   90.00
#
_symmetry.space_group_name_H-M   'P 1'
#
loop_
_entity.id
_entity.type
_entity.pdbx_description
1 polymer ?
#
loop_
_entity_poly.entity_id
_entity_poly.type
_entity_poly.pdbx_seq_one_letter_code
_entity_poly.pdbx_strand_id
1 'polypeptide(L)'
;MGNICSSGGVSRTYSPPTSPVYGSGVSSPSRFVGQYTLTSIHQLSSEERENFLDAHDPMRVYDLNSETSVYRTTQREYVRNGYATGNPNSGAIIALHEELQESPYAQHIGARPDQADAYRPRTAHASSLNTPCLNVMAGQGALSALRGYAGSDHVTTEMRLGDFLDQGGKVYSDTSAMSAGGDSVEALIVTLPKGRKVPVNILD
;
A
#
# COMPACT_ATOMS: atom_id res chain seq x y z
N MET A 1 -56.47 -6.40 -29.43
CA MET A 1 -55.30 -7.28 -29.27
C MET A 1 -54.11 -6.60 -29.93
N GLY A 2 -53.00 -6.43 -29.21
CA GLY A 2 -51.74 -5.91 -29.76
C GLY A 2 -51.04 -4.87 -28.88
N ASN A 3 -50.64 -5.23 -27.66
CA ASN A 3 -49.63 -4.48 -26.88
C ASN A 3 -48.28 -5.14 -27.12
N ILE A 4 -47.27 -4.38 -27.55
CA ILE A 4 -45.86 -4.76 -27.42
C ILE A 4 -45.14 -3.61 -26.72
N CYS A 5 -44.83 -3.83 -25.45
CA CYS A 5 -43.93 -3.01 -24.66
C CYS A 5 -42.51 -3.52 -24.89
N SER A 6 -41.64 -2.72 -25.51
CA SER A 6 -40.21 -3.02 -25.58
C SER A 6 -39.47 -2.27 -24.47
N SER A 7 -39.15 -2.99 -23.40
CA SER A 7 -38.24 -2.55 -22.34
C SER A 7 -36.80 -2.68 -22.84
N GLY A 8 -36.22 -1.57 -23.32
CA GLY A 8 -34.81 -1.49 -23.68
C GLY A 8 -33.94 -1.39 -22.42
N GLY A 9 -33.21 -2.46 -22.09
CA GLY A 9 -32.22 -2.48 -21.02
C GLY A 9 -31.06 -1.54 -21.34
N VAL A 10 -30.77 -0.61 -20.44
CA VAL A 10 -29.62 0.29 -20.54
C VAL A 10 -28.38 -0.46 -20.08
N SER A 11 -27.59 -0.97 -21.02
CA SER A 11 -26.23 -1.39 -20.73
C SER A 11 -25.41 -0.14 -20.42
N ARG A 12 -25.16 0.15 -19.13
CA ARG A 12 -24.19 1.18 -18.73
C ARG A 12 -22.79 0.61 -18.91
N THR A 13 -22.30 0.62 -20.14
CA THR A 13 -20.88 0.39 -20.40
C THR A 13 -20.11 1.59 -19.86
N TYR A 14 -19.31 1.38 -18.80
CA TYR A 14 -18.40 2.39 -18.28
C TYR A 14 -17.42 2.78 -19.39
N SER A 15 -17.48 4.04 -19.82
CA SER A 15 -16.51 4.62 -20.75
C SER A 15 -15.54 5.45 -19.91
N PRO A 16 -14.21 5.21 -20.01
CA PRO A 16 -13.25 6.05 -19.31
C PRO A 16 -13.36 7.50 -19.83
N PRO A 17 -13.28 8.51 -18.96
CA PRO A 17 -13.25 9.90 -19.40
C PRO A 17 -12.03 10.14 -20.30
N THR A 18 -12.24 10.87 -21.38
CA THR A 18 -11.19 11.31 -22.30
C THR A 18 -10.24 12.26 -21.55
N SER A 19 -8.92 12.11 -21.72
CA SER A 19 -7.95 12.96 -21.05
C SER A 19 -8.18 14.44 -21.39
N PRO A 20 -8.20 15.34 -20.39
CA PRO A 20 -8.36 16.77 -20.63
C PRO A 20 -7.18 17.36 -21.45
N VAL A 21 -7.51 18.27 -22.36
CA VAL A 21 -6.53 19.01 -23.19
C VAL A 21 -6.17 20.32 -22.48
N TYR A 22 -4.91 20.49 -22.11
CA TYR A 22 -4.41 21.72 -21.47
C TYR A 22 -3.59 22.55 -22.48
N GLY A 23 -3.88 23.85 -22.55
CA GLY A 23 -3.18 24.78 -23.45
C GLY A 23 -1.74 25.11 -23.02
N SER A 24 -0.88 25.39 -23.98
CA SER A 24 0.57 25.61 -23.84
C SER A 24 0.99 27.07 -23.55
N GLY A 25 0.13 27.86 -22.92
CA GLY A 25 0.45 29.25 -22.53
C GLY A 25 1.32 29.35 -21.28
N VAL A 26 2.15 30.39 -21.18
CA VAL A 26 2.98 30.70 -19.99
C VAL A 26 2.08 30.70 -18.76
N SER A 27 2.23 29.68 -17.94
CA SER A 27 1.28 29.33 -16.89
C SER A 27 1.99 29.28 -15.56
N SER A 28 1.42 29.95 -14.57
CA SER A 28 1.86 29.83 -13.18
C SER A 28 1.88 28.35 -12.77
N PRO A 29 2.92 27.85 -12.07
CA PRO A 29 2.94 26.50 -11.51
C PRO A 29 1.70 26.21 -10.65
N SER A 30 1.15 27.23 -9.99
CA SER A 30 -0.06 27.13 -9.17
C SER A 30 -1.39 27.23 -9.93
N ARG A 31 -1.41 27.15 -11.27
CA ARG A 31 -2.66 27.29 -12.07
C ARG A 31 -3.73 26.24 -11.77
N PHE A 32 -3.34 25.11 -11.18
CA PHE A 32 -4.22 23.97 -10.90
C PHE A 32 -4.67 23.89 -9.44
N VAL A 33 -4.39 24.91 -8.62
CA VAL A 33 -4.89 24.98 -7.24
C VAL A 33 -6.41 24.76 -7.20
N GLY A 34 -6.85 23.83 -6.33
CA GLY A 34 -8.25 23.45 -6.19
C GLY A 34 -8.78 22.48 -7.26
N GLN A 35 -7.95 22.05 -8.21
CA GLN A 35 -8.34 21.12 -9.28
C GLN A 35 -7.86 19.67 -9.06
N TYR A 36 -7.04 19.42 -8.02
CA TYR A 36 -6.55 18.10 -7.62
C TYR A 36 -7.64 17.29 -6.88
N THR A 37 -8.70 16.91 -7.60
CA THR A 37 -9.92 16.33 -7.00
C THR A 37 -10.00 14.81 -7.07
N LEU A 38 -9.04 14.14 -7.73
CA LEU A 38 -9.03 12.68 -7.82
C LEU A 38 -8.65 12.07 -6.46
N THR A 39 -9.31 10.97 -6.12
CA THR A 39 -9.15 10.27 -4.83
C THR A 39 -8.81 8.79 -5.00
N SER A 40 -8.84 8.24 -6.21
CA SER A 40 -8.51 6.85 -6.49
C SER A 40 -7.69 6.71 -7.78
N ILE A 41 -6.74 5.78 -7.79
CA ILE A 41 -5.94 5.43 -8.97
C ILE A 41 -6.80 4.94 -10.15
N HIS A 42 -8.04 4.52 -9.88
CA HIS A 42 -8.97 4.09 -10.93
C HIS A 42 -9.57 5.25 -11.73
N GLN A 43 -9.44 6.48 -11.23
CA GLN A 43 -9.86 7.69 -11.93
C GLN A 43 -8.76 8.26 -12.82
N LEU A 44 -7.51 7.81 -12.64
CA LEU A 44 -6.40 8.09 -13.54
C LEU A 44 -6.53 7.27 -14.85
N SER A 45 -5.85 7.73 -15.89
CA SER A 45 -5.63 6.93 -17.10
C SER A 45 -4.86 5.65 -16.76
N SER A 46 -4.87 4.65 -17.64
CA SER A 46 -4.10 3.42 -17.40
C SER A 46 -2.59 3.70 -17.26
N GLU A 47 -2.04 4.60 -18.07
CA GLU A 47 -0.63 4.99 -18.01
C GLU A 47 -0.29 5.66 -16.67
N GLU A 48 -1.10 6.63 -16.25
CA GLU A 48 -0.86 7.35 -14.98
C GLU A 48 -1.14 6.47 -13.76
N ARG A 49 -2.03 5.49 -13.87
CA ARG A 49 -2.21 4.47 -12.83
C ARG A 49 -0.94 3.65 -12.65
N GLU A 50 -0.34 3.15 -13.73
CA GLU A 50 0.91 2.39 -13.64
C GLU A 50 2.05 3.26 -13.11
N ASN A 51 2.17 4.51 -13.57
CA ASN A 51 3.16 5.46 -13.03
C ASN A 51 2.99 5.66 -11.52
N PHE A 52 1.75 5.78 -11.03
CA PHE A 52 1.48 5.95 -9.61
C PHE A 52 1.84 4.69 -8.80
N LEU A 53 1.51 3.50 -9.33
CA LEU A 53 1.85 2.23 -8.68
C LEU A 53 3.36 1.99 -8.68
N ASP A 54 4.06 2.26 -9.78
CA ASP A 54 5.52 2.13 -9.85
C ASP A 54 6.24 3.02 -8.84
N ALA A 55 5.66 4.18 -8.51
CA ALA A 55 6.20 5.11 -7.53
C ALA A 55 5.82 4.81 -6.07
N HIS A 56 4.73 4.07 -5.83
CA HIS A 56 4.11 4.02 -4.50
C HIS A 56 3.61 2.65 -4.02
N ASP A 57 3.43 1.66 -4.90
CA ASP A 57 3.10 0.29 -4.50
C ASP A 57 4.36 -0.34 -3.89
N PRO A 58 4.36 -0.77 -2.61
CA PRO A 58 5.53 -1.36 -1.97
C PRO A 58 6.05 -2.59 -2.73
N MET A 59 5.17 -3.35 -3.38
CA MET A 59 5.59 -4.52 -4.16
C MET A 59 6.49 -4.11 -5.33
N ARG A 60 6.24 -2.96 -5.95
CA ARG A 60 7.00 -2.45 -7.10
C ARG A 60 8.20 -1.64 -6.67
N VAL A 61 8.01 -0.69 -5.75
CA VAL A 61 9.04 0.24 -5.28
C VAL A 61 10.23 -0.50 -4.68
N TYR A 62 9.98 -1.58 -3.95
CA TYR A 62 11.00 -2.36 -3.25
C TYR A 62 11.31 -3.70 -3.91
N ASP A 63 10.81 -3.93 -5.13
CA ASP A 63 10.99 -5.16 -5.90
C ASP A 63 10.68 -6.43 -5.08
N LEU A 64 9.56 -6.39 -4.34
CA LEU A 64 9.15 -7.50 -3.49
C LEU A 64 8.45 -8.57 -4.33
N ASN A 65 8.63 -9.82 -3.93
CA ASN A 65 8.01 -10.96 -4.58
C ASN A 65 7.62 -12.02 -3.55
N SER A 66 7.06 -13.15 -4.01
CA SER A 66 6.58 -14.22 -3.13
C SER A 66 7.69 -14.85 -2.28
N GLU A 67 8.94 -14.83 -2.75
CA GLU A 67 10.09 -15.41 -2.04
C GLU A 67 10.75 -14.40 -1.09
N THR A 68 10.30 -13.15 -1.07
CA THR A 68 10.87 -12.14 -0.19
C THR A 68 10.67 -12.54 1.27
N SER A 69 11.77 -12.71 2.00
CA SER A 69 11.74 -12.86 3.45
C SER A 69 11.38 -11.53 4.11
N VAL A 70 10.45 -11.58 5.06
CA VAL A 70 10.06 -10.46 5.90
C VAL A 70 10.26 -10.82 7.36
N TYR A 71 10.66 -9.85 8.15
CA TYR A 71 11.15 -10.07 9.51
C TYR A 71 10.39 -9.24 10.52
N ARG A 72 10.16 -9.77 11.72
CA ARG A 72 9.67 -8.96 12.85
C ARG A 72 10.09 -9.54 14.19
N THR A 73 10.17 -8.68 15.19
CA THR A 73 10.32 -9.10 16.58
C THR A 73 8.95 -9.32 17.22
N THR A 74 8.82 -10.38 18.00
CA THR A 74 7.59 -10.74 18.72
C THR A 74 7.91 -11.51 19.99
N GLN A 75 6.95 -11.62 20.91
CA GLN A 75 7.12 -12.51 22.06
C GLN A 75 7.02 -13.98 21.64
N ARG A 76 7.87 -14.83 22.22
CA ARG A 76 7.95 -16.26 21.87
C ARG A 76 6.61 -16.99 22.03
N GLU A 77 5.77 -16.57 22.99
CA GLU A 77 4.43 -17.13 23.21
C GLU A 77 3.49 -17.03 21.99
N TYR A 78 3.61 -15.97 21.19
CA TYR A 78 2.76 -15.75 20.02
C TYR A 78 3.14 -16.60 18.82
N VAL A 79 4.31 -17.24 18.85
CA VAL A 79 4.84 -18.06 17.75
C VAL A 79 5.32 -19.44 18.20
N ARG A 80 5.01 -19.85 19.43
CA ARG A 80 5.48 -21.12 20.03
C ARG A 80 5.14 -22.38 19.23
N ASN A 81 4.10 -22.31 18.40
CA ASN A 81 3.65 -23.42 17.56
C ASN A 81 4.21 -23.35 16.13
N GLY A 82 5.17 -22.45 15.86
CA GLY A 82 5.77 -22.25 14.53
C GLY A 82 4.91 -21.42 13.56
N TYR A 83 3.90 -20.72 14.05
CA TYR A 83 3.01 -19.89 13.23
C TYR A 83 2.73 -18.54 13.88
N ALA A 84 2.55 -17.51 13.06
CA ALA A 84 2.09 -16.18 13.46
C ALA A 84 0.69 -15.88 12.91
N THR A 85 -0.08 -15.09 13.66
CA THR A 85 -1.40 -14.56 13.24
C THR A 85 -1.37 -13.04 13.21
N GLY A 86 -2.19 -12.42 12.36
CA GLY A 86 -2.31 -10.96 12.30
C GLY A 86 -2.80 -10.35 13.61
N ASN A 87 -2.28 -9.18 13.96
CA ASN A 87 -2.76 -8.37 15.06
C ASN A 87 -4.05 -7.62 14.64
N PRO A 88 -5.20 -7.83 15.32
CA PRO A 88 -6.44 -7.14 14.99
C PRO A 88 -6.43 -5.65 15.37
N ASN A 89 -5.55 -5.23 16.28
CA ASN A 89 -5.50 -3.88 16.85
C ASN A 89 -4.16 -3.21 16.58
N SER A 90 -3.76 -3.13 15.30
CA SER A 90 -2.56 -2.40 14.91
C SER A 90 -2.76 -0.88 15.02
N GLY A 91 -1.81 -0.20 15.64
CA GLY A 91 -1.75 1.27 15.75
C GLY A 91 -1.03 1.96 14.59
N ALA A 92 -0.65 1.20 13.55
CA ALA A 92 0.19 1.71 12.47
C ALA A 92 -0.56 2.68 11.55
N ILE A 93 0.19 3.60 10.92
CA ILE A 93 -0.30 4.46 9.85
C ILE A 93 0.26 3.93 8.52
N ILE A 94 -0.61 3.62 7.58
CA ILE A 94 -0.27 3.04 6.29
C ILE A 94 -0.47 4.00 5.13
N ALA A 95 0.35 3.85 4.09
CA ALA A 95 0.12 4.48 2.79
C ALA A 95 -0.81 3.61 1.92
N LEU A 96 -1.96 4.15 1.56
CA LEU A 96 -2.94 3.49 0.68
C LEU A 96 -2.58 3.79 -0.78
N HIS A 97 -1.74 2.96 -1.40
CA HIS A 97 -1.24 3.15 -2.77
C HIS A 97 -2.31 3.02 -3.87
N GLU A 98 -3.56 2.69 -3.53
CA GLU A 98 -4.73 2.71 -4.43
C GLU A 98 -5.59 3.99 -4.27
N GLU A 99 -5.29 4.83 -3.27
CA GLU A 99 -6.01 6.07 -2.96
C GLU A 99 -5.12 7.31 -3.10
N LEU A 100 -5.70 8.38 -3.64
CA LEU A 100 -4.99 9.61 -3.98
C LEU A 100 -5.27 10.73 -2.95
N GLN A 101 -4.22 11.51 -2.71
CA GLN A 101 -4.25 12.80 -2.04
C GLN A 101 -3.36 13.79 -2.80
N GLU A 102 -3.72 15.07 -2.85
CA GLU A 102 -2.88 16.11 -3.47
C GLU A 102 -1.45 16.05 -2.91
N SER A 103 -0.46 16.01 -3.82
CA SER A 103 0.94 16.08 -3.45
C SER A 103 1.26 17.47 -2.90
N PRO A 104 1.97 17.60 -1.77
CA PRO A 104 2.40 18.92 -1.25
C PRO A 104 3.30 19.68 -2.24
N TYR A 105 3.84 18.98 -3.24
CA TYR A 105 4.70 19.54 -4.28
C TYR A 105 3.96 19.82 -5.60
N ALA A 106 2.70 19.42 -5.76
CA ALA A 106 1.96 19.53 -7.03
C ALA A 106 1.95 20.97 -7.57
N GLN A 107 1.66 21.93 -6.70
CA GLN A 107 1.62 23.36 -7.01
C GLN A 107 3.00 23.96 -7.29
N HIS A 108 4.06 23.36 -6.77
CA HIS A 108 5.44 23.84 -6.97
C HIS A 108 5.96 23.46 -8.36
N ILE A 109 5.53 22.31 -8.89
CA ILE A 109 6.01 21.77 -10.17
C ILE A 109 5.03 22.01 -11.33
N GLY A 110 3.82 22.51 -11.05
CA GLY A 110 2.79 22.67 -12.08
C GLY A 110 2.21 21.35 -12.58
N ALA A 111 2.18 20.33 -11.71
CA ALA A 111 1.67 19.00 -12.03
C ALA A 111 0.22 19.08 -12.47
N ARG A 112 -0.15 18.37 -13.54
CA ARG A 112 -1.52 18.38 -14.03
C ARG A 112 -2.40 17.50 -13.14
N PRO A 113 -3.67 17.89 -12.87
CA PRO A 113 -4.53 17.13 -11.97
C PRO A 113 -4.97 15.78 -12.53
N ASP A 114 -4.66 15.46 -13.79
CA ASP A 114 -4.88 14.16 -14.42
C ASP A 114 -3.63 13.25 -14.42
N GLN A 115 -2.51 13.68 -13.82
CA GLN A 115 -1.24 12.95 -13.78
C GLN A 115 -0.92 12.40 -12.38
N ALA A 116 -0.14 11.32 -12.32
CA ALA A 116 0.27 10.66 -11.09
C ALA A 116 1.13 11.55 -10.19
N ASP A 117 2.04 12.34 -10.78
CA ASP A 117 3.00 13.19 -10.07
C ASP A 117 2.34 14.30 -9.24
N ALA A 118 1.09 14.66 -9.56
CA ALA A 118 0.24 15.57 -8.82
C ALA A 118 -0.28 15.00 -7.49
N TYR A 119 -0.15 13.70 -7.26
CA TYR A 119 -0.71 13.02 -6.10
C TYR A 119 0.34 12.28 -5.28
N ARG A 120 -0.04 11.93 -4.05
CA ARG A 120 0.65 10.99 -3.17
C ARG A 120 -0.37 10.02 -2.57
N PRO A 121 0.07 8.86 -2.06
CA PRO A 121 -0.82 7.92 -1.40
C PRO A 121 -1.49 8.59 -0.21
N ARG A 122 -2.81 8.41 -0.08
CA ARG A 122 -3.51 8.81 1.14
C ARG A 122 -2.99 7.97 2.31
N THR A 123 -2.77 8.60 3.46
CA THR A 123 -2.45 7.88 4.69
C THR A 123 -3.70 7.57 5.52
N ALA A 124 -3.77 6.38 6.10
CA ALA A 124 -4.84 6.00 7.02
C ALA A 124 -4.31 5.13 8.16
N HIS A 125 -5.10 4.99 9.23
CA HIS A 125 -4.79 4.05 10.30
C HIS A 125 -5.03 2.61 9.83
N ALA A 126 -4.14 1.66 10.13
CA ALA A 126 -4.25 0.27 9.67
C ALA A 126 -5.57 -0.40 10.08
N SER A 127 -6.20 0.05 11.17
CA SER A 127 -7.53 -0.43 11.57
C SER A 127 -8.62 -0.15 10.52
N SER A 128 -8.46 0.83 9.63
CA SER A 128 -9.43 1.10 8.55
C SER A 128 -9.52 -0.04 7.53
N LEU A 129 -8.49 -0.90 7.46
CA LEU A 129 -8.48 -2.09 6.62
C LEU A 129 -9.46 -3.17 7.11
N ASN A 130 -9.97 -3.06 8.35
CA ASN A 130 -10.85 -4.04 8.99
C ASN A 130 -10.32 -5.49 8.91
N THR A 131 -8.99 -5.63 8.82
CA THR A 131 -8.30 -6.89 8.58
C THR A 131 -7.08 -6.95 9.51
N PRO A 132 -6.86 -8.07 10.24
CA PRO A 132 -5.66 -8.22 11.04
C PRO A 132 -4.39 -8.09 10.19
N CYS A 133 -3.32 -7.55 10.76
CA CYS A 133 -2.08 -7.33 10.03
C CYS A 133 -0.85 -7.51 10.91
N LEU A 134 0.32 -7.64 10.28
CA LEU A 134 1.61 -7.66 10.95
C LEU A 134 2.47 -6.51 10.44
N ASN A 135 3.12 -5.82 11.36
CA ASN A 135 4.25 -4.96 11.04
C ASN A 135 5.49 -5.83 10.85
N VAL A 136 6.15 -5.65 9.70
CA VAL A 136 7.33 -6.41 9.30
C VAL A 136 8.35 -5.48 8.65
N MET A 137 9.59 -5.93 8.62
CA MET A 137 10.71 -5.27 7.95
C MET A 137 11.14 -6.12 6.74
N ALA A 138 11.43 -5.46 5.63
CA ALA A 138 11.99 -6.07 4.43
C ALA A 138 13.30 -5.39 4.02
N GLY A 139 14.10 -6.05 3.19
CA GLY A 139 15.38 -5.54 2.68
C GLY A 139 16.61 -6.08 3.41
N GLN A 140 17.78 -5.89 2.80
CA GLN A 140 19.06 -6.46 3.25
C GLN A 140 19.44 -6.04 4.69
N GLY A 141 18.99 -4.86 5.12
CA GLY A 141 19.23 -4.33 6.47
C GLY A 141 18.22 -4.76 7.52
N ALA A 142 17.14 -5.46 7.16
CA ALA A 142 16.01 -5.76 8.05
C ALA A 142 16.42 -6.52 9.31
N LEU A 143 17.19 -7.60 9.16
CA LEU A 143 17.63 -8.42 10.30
C LEU A 143 18.52 -7.61 11.24
N SER A 144 19.45 -6.81 10.70
CA SER A 144 20.32 -5.94 11.49
C SER A 144 19.53 -4.88 12.27
N ALA A 145 18.49 -4.30 11.66
CA ALA A 145 17.62 -3.32 12.31
C ALA A 145 16.82 -3.93 13.49
N LEU A 146 16.49 -5.22 13.41
CA LEU A 146 15.72 -5.91 14.46
C LEU A 146 16.57 -6.37 15.65
N ARG A 147 17.89 -6.49 15.50
CA ARG A 147 18.78 -6.92 16.59
C ARG A 147 18.71 -6.03 17.83
N GLY A 148 18.36 -4.75 17.67
CA GLY A 148 18.17 -3.82 18.79
C GLY A 148 16.93 -4.10 19.64
N TYR A 149 15.99 -4.91 19.14
CA TYR A 149 14.72 -5.22 19.80
C TYR A 149 14.66 -6.63 20.38
N ALA A 150 15.65 -7.47 20.08
CA ALA A 150 15.75 -8.81 20.65
C ALA A 150 16.11 -8.74 22.14
N GLY A 151 15.39 -9.50 22.97
CA GLY A 151 15.56 -9.57 24.41
C GLY A 151 15.24 -10.98 24.92
N SER A 152 15.28 -11.23 26.24
CA SER A 152 15.11 -12.60 26.79
C SER A 152 13.83 -13.31 26.32
N ASP A 153 12.73 -12.56 26.16
CA ASP A 153 11.41 -13.10 25.79
C ASP A 153 10.95 -12.68 24.38
N HIS A 154 11.72 -11.82 23.71
CA HIS A 154 11.43 -11.29 22.39
C HIS A 154 12.33 -11.95 21.35
N VAL A 155 11.71 -12.65 20.41
CA VAL A 155 12.38 -13.38 19.33
C VAL A 155 12.22 -12.66 18.00
N THR A 156 13.27 -12.71 17.20
CA THR A 156 13.26 -12.33 15.79
C THR A 156 12.72 -13.49 14.97
N THR A 157 11.67 -13.20 14.21
CA THR A 157 11.02 -14.17 13.32
C THR A 157 11.21 -13.79 11.87
N GLU A 158 11.46 -14.80 11.03
CA GLU A 158 11.44 -14.73 9.58
C GLU A 158 10.18 -15.40 9.04
N MET A 159 9.55 -14.79 8.05
CA MET A 159 8.38 -15.28 7.33
C MET A 159 8.58 -15.07 5.82
N ARG A 160 7.94 -15.89 5.00
CA ARG A 160 7.91 -15.70 3.55
C ARG A 160 6.72 -14.82 3.15
N LEU A 161 6.96 -13.76 2.38
CA LEU A 161 5.91 -12.82 1.97
C LEU A 161 4.80 -13.53 1.17
N GLY A 162 5.16 -14.48 0.32
CA GLY A 162 4.23 -15.30 -0.46
C GLY A 162 3.18 -15.99 0.40
N ASP A 163 3.52 -16.42 1.62
CA ASP A 163 2.58 -17.11 2.51
C ASP A 163 1.44 -16.19 2.97
N PHE A 164 1.65 -14.88 2.96
CA PHE A 164 0.59 -13.89 3.17
C PHE A 164 -0.22 -13.69 1.89
N LEU A 165 0.46 -13.48 0.77
CA LEU A 165 -0.15 -13.19 -0.53
C LEU A 165 -1.08 -14.33 -0.99
N ASP A 166 -0.62 -15.58 -0.86
CA ASP A 166 -1.38 -16.81 -1.16
C ASP A 166 -2.67 -16.92 -0.34
N GLN A 167 -2.75 -16.21 0.78
CA GLN A 167 -3.91 -16.19 1.68
C GLN A 167 -4.77 -14.93 1.52
N GLY A 168 -4.52 -14.10 0.50
CA GLY A 168 -5.23 -12.84 0.25
C GLY A 168 -4.69 -11.65 1.04
N GLY A 169 -3.47 -11.75 1.56
CA GLY A 169 -2.75 -10.64 2.17
C GLY A 169 -2.40 -9.56 1.15
N LYS A 170 -2.34 -8.31 1.62
CA LYS A 170 -1.91 -7.11 0.88
C LYS A 170 -0.79 -6.43 1.64
N VAL A 171 0.10 -5.76 0.91
CA VAL A 171 1.27 -5.07 1.46
C VAL A 171 1.07 -3.56 1.38
N TYR A 172 1.39 -2.85 2.46
CA TYR A 172 1.33 -1.41 2.56
C TYR A 172 2.63 -0.89 3.19
N SER A 173 3.11 0.29 2.78
CA SER A 173 4.21 0.94 3.50
C SER A 173 3.73 1.38 4.88
N ASP A 174 4.53 1.11 5.91
CA ASP A 174 4.33 1.63 7.26
C ASP A 174 4.96 3.03 7.37
N THR A 175 4.11 4.05 7.38
CA THR A 175 4.50 5.45 7.50
C THR A 175 4.62 5.94 8.95
N SER A 176 4.24 5.10 9.91
CA SER A 176 4.36 5.39 11.35
C SER A 176 5.69 4.96 11.96
N ALA A 177 6.44 4.10 11.26
CA ALA A 177 7.77 3.70 11.67
C ALA A 177 8.74 4.88 11.54
N MET A 178 8.98 5.59 12.64
CA MET A 178 10.10 6.53 12.73
C MET A 178 11.39 5.72 12.61
N SER A 179 12.06 5.79 11.47
CA SER A 179 13.35 5.13 11.20
C SER A 179 13.26 3.62 10.90
N ALA A 180 12.87 3.28 9.67
CA ALA A 180 13.58 2.20 8.99
C ALA A 180 14.97 2.77 8.64
N GLY A 181 15.89 2.71 9.62
CA GLY A 181 17.07 3.57 9.73
C GLY A 181 18.24 3.33 8.76
N GLY A 182 18.00 3.19 7.46
CA GLY A 182 19.03 3.23 6.42
C GLY A 182 18.52 2.88 5.02
N ASP A 183 19.34 3.17 3.99
CA ASP A 183 19.10 2.97 2.53
C ASP A 183 18.67 1.54 2.09
N SER A 184 18.50 0.59 3.01
CA SER A 184 18.30 -0.83 2.69
C SER A 184 17.33 -1.55 3.61
N VAL A 185 16.42 -0.83 4.28
CA VAL A 185 15.42 -1.42 5.15
C VAL A 185 14.09 -0.67 5.05
N GLU A 186 13.02 -1.42 4.87
CA GLU A 186 11.68 -0.87 4.62
C GLU A 186 10.69 -1.42 5.63
N ALA A 187 9.93 -0.52 6.25
CA ALA A 187 8.87 -0.88 7.19
C ALA A 187 7.56 -1.10 6.42
N LEU A 188 6.95 -2.27 6.62
CA LEU A 188 5.75 -2.69 5.91
C LEU A 188 4.66 -3.15 6.88
N ILE A 189 3.41 -2.94 6.50
CA ILE A 189 2.24 -3.60 7.05
C ILE A 189 1.74 -4.63 6.05
N VAL A 190 1.66 -5.89 6.47
CA VAL A 190 1.12 -6.98 5.65
C VAL A 190 -0.16 -7.50 6.29
N THR A 191 -1.27 -7.47 5.56
CA THR A 191 -2.53 -8.02 6.07
C THR A 191 -2.53 -9.54 6.06
N LEU A 192 -3.22 -10.12 7.02
CA LEU A 192 -3.44 -11.55 7.13
C LEU A 192 -4.90 -11.77 7.55
N PRO A 193 -5.77 -12.25 6.64
CA PRO A 193 -7.20 -12.37 6.93
C PRO A 193 -7.49 -13.17 8.21
N LYS A 194 -8.58 -12.83 8.88
CA LYS A 194 -8.95 -13.44 10.17
C LYS A 194 -9.03 -14.97 10.06
N GLY A 195 -8.42 -15.67 11.02
CA GLY A 195 -8.35 -17.14 11.04
C GLY A 195 -7.21 -17.73 10.20
N ARG A 196 -6.46 -16.90 9.46
CA ARG A 196 -5.25 -17.31 8.75
C ARG A 196 -4.01 -17.19 9.64
N LYS A 197 -2.98 -17.94 9.27
CA LYS A 197 -1.68 -17.97 9.94
C LYS A 197 -0.58 -18.26 8.91
N VAL A 198 0.63 -17.78 9.17
CA VAL A 198 1.81 -18.02 8.34
C VAL A 198 2.87 -18.76 9.15
N PRO A 199 3.65 -19.68 8.54
CA PRO A 199 4.77 -20.31 9.22
C PRO A 199 5.85 -19.27 9.54
N VAL A 200 6.56 -19.47 10.65
CA VAL A 200 7.69 -18.60 11.03
C VAL A 200 8.91 -19.42 11.42
N ASN A 201 10.09 -18.91 11.10
CA ASN A 201 11.36 -19.39 11.63
C ASN A 201 11.85 -18.43 12.72
N ILE A 202 12.19 -18.96 13.89
CA ILE A 202 12.82 -18.18 14.96
C ILE A 202 14.34 -18.17 14.70
N LEU A 203 14.94 -16.98 14.68
CA LEU A 203 16.36 -16.80 14.37
C LEU A 203 17.26 -16.70 15.62
N ASP A 204 16.68 -16.46 16.81
CA ASP A 204 17.36 -16.25 18.09
C ASP A 204 16.65 -16.84 19.33
#